data_AF-A0A645DZ61-F1
#
_entry.id   AF-A0A645DZ61-F1
#
_cell.length_a   1.000
_cell.length_b   1.000
_cell.length_c   1.000
_cell.angle_alpha   90.00
_cell.angle_beta   90.00
_cell.angle_gamma   90.00
#
_symmetry.space_group_name_H-M   'P 1'
#
loop_
_entity.id
_entity.type
_entity.pdbx_description
1 polymer ?
#
loop_
_entity_poly.entity_id
_entity_poly.type
_entity_poly.pdbx_seq_one_letter_code
_entity_poly.pdbx_strand_id
1 'polypeptide(L)'
;MDGLQPIFHPLELTETQGKKASIYVEIRDTYYHLYQNEAERLEANPALREMLNRLYDNFTDRFGRLNEKKNLDLIKMDARGTEILSLERYIDGVAQKADIFHHPVAFNPNEITEAADAREALVASLNRYAGVNLEYMAGLTGGTKDNILEELHGSIYFNPEINGYEIADKYIAGNVIEKAERVERFLNDNPNHIPAADSLRALQEATPKPIAFDDLDFNFGERWIPKGIYEKYASHLFDADVSINFAPNIDEYSVKVDRTNVKITDQYAVKSQSRTFNGIHLMKHALQNTSPDITKKVNKLIDGKMQEVKVRDPEAIQLANSKIDEMRNGFSDCGAQRTLP
;
A
#
# COMPACT_ATOMS: atom_id res chain seq x y z
N MET A 1 13.38 -54.61 -28.18
CA MET A 1 13.59 -53.17 -27.95
C MET A 1 14.62 -53.09 -26.84
N ASP A 2 15.91 -53.16 -27.19
CA ASP A 2 17.00 -53.02 -26.23
C ASP A 2 16.97 -51.63 -25.63
N GLY A 3 16.85 -51.56 -24.30
CA GLY A 3 16.93 -50.30 -23.57
C GLY A 3 18.35 -49.75 -23.65
N LEU A 4 18.49 -48.54 -24.18
CA LEU A 4 19.73 -47.77 -24.12
C LEU A 4 20.15 -47.63 -22.66
N GLN A 5 21.14 -48.41 -22.23
CA GLN A 5 21.79 -48.19 -20.95
C GLN A 5 22.71 -46.98 -21.08
N PRO A 6 22.53 -45.91 -20.27
CA PRO A 6 23.44 -44.78 -20.28
C PRO A 6 24.81 -45.23 -19.77
N ILE A 7 25.84 -45.10 -20.62
CA ILE A 7 27.23 -45.38 -20.29
C ILE A 7 27.91 -44.04 -19.99
N PHE A 8 28.58 -43.94 -18.84
CA PHE A 8 29.36 -42.76 -18.50
C PHE A 8 30.63 -42.70 -19.36
N HIS A 9 30.77 -41.64 -20.14
CA HIS A 9 32.02 -41.32 -20.83
C HIS A 9 32.70 -40.17 -20.08
N PRO A 10 33.85 -40.42 -19.41
CA PRO A 10 34.56 -39.36 -18.72
C PRO A 10 35.01 -38.29 -19.72
N LEU A 11 35.00 -37.03 -19.26
CA LEU A 11 35.54 -35.93 -20.04
C LEU A 11 37.06 -36.06 -20.10
N GLU A 12 37.61 -36.06 -21.32
CA GLU A 12 39.04 -35.98 -21.55
C GLU A 12 39.52 -34.55 -21.25
N LEU A 13 40.16 -34.35 -20.10
CA LEU A 13 40.63 -33.05 -19.64
C LEU A 13 42.15 -32.94 -19.82
N THR A 14 42.61 -31.77 -20.27
CA THR A 14 44.04 -31.43 -20.19
C THR A 14 44.49 -31.32 -18.74
N GLU A 15 45.79 -31.47 -18.45
CA GLU A 15 46.33 -31.39 -17.09
C GLU A 15 45.93 -30.08 -16.37
N THR A 16 45.92 -28.96 -17.11
CA THR A 16 45.48 -27.66 -16.60
C THR A 16 43.99 -27.62 -16.28
N GLN A 17 43.14 -28.19 -17.15
CA GLN A 17 41.70 -28.28 -16.91
C GLN A 17 41.38 -29.22 -15.73
N GLY A 18 42.12 -30.32 -15.59
CA GLY A 18 41.99 -31.23 -14.45
C GLY A 18 42.35 -30.56 -13.12
N LYS A 19 43.47 -29.83 -13.06
CA LYS A 19 43.85 -29.05 -11.87
C LYS A 19 42.82 -27.98 -11.51
N LYS A 20 42.30 -27.28 -12.52
CA LYS A 20 41.25 -26.26 -12.35
C LYS A 20 39.96 -26.86 -11.79
N ALA A 21 39.53 -28.01 -12.34
CA ALA A 21 38.36 -28.73 -11.87
C ALA A 21 38.54 -29.22 -10.42
N SER A 22 39.73 -29.74 -10.07
CA SER A 22 40.05 -30.19 -8.72
C SER A 22 39.90 -29.07 -7.69
N ILE A 23 40.54 -27.91 -7.93
CA ILE A 23 40.46 -26.79 -6.98
C ILE A 23 39.03 -26.24 -6.90
N TYR A 24 38.31 -26.18 -8.02
CA TYR A 24 36.90 -25.80 -8.03
C TYR A 24 36.04 -26.75 -7.17
N VAL A 25 36.23 -28.06 -7.30
CA VAL A 25 35.52 -29.06 -6.50
C VAL A 25 35.82 -28.89 -5.01
N GLU A 26 37.07 -28.62 -4.64
CA GLU A 26 37.46 -28.34 -3.25
C GLU A 26 36.79 -27.07 -2.71
N ILE A 27 36.71 -25.99 -3.50
CA ILE A 27 35.98 -24.77 -3.13
C ILE A 27 34.50 -25.11 -2.89
N ARG A 28 33.88 -25.84 -3.82
CA ARG A 28 32.47 -26.22 -3.75
C ARG A 28 32.16 -27.04 -2.51
N ASP A 29 32.94 -28.08 -2.28
CA ASP A 29 32.72 -29.01 -1.17
C ASP A 29 32.96 -28.30 0.18
N THR A 30 33.99 -27.44 0.25
CA THR A 30 34.25 -26.62 1.44
C THR A 30 33.14 -25.59 1.68
N TYR A 31 32.62 -24.96 0.63
CA TYR A 31 31.49 -24.03 0.72
C TYR A 31 30.26 -24.72 1.33
N TYR A 32 29.88 -25.89 0.79
CA TYR A 32 28.72 -26.61 1.32
C TYR A 32 28.96 -27.14 2.73
N HIS A 33 30.15 -27.61 3.03
CA HIS A 33 30.49 -28.07 4.37
C HIS A 33 30.44 -26.92 5.38
N LEU A 34 31.00 -25.75 5.05
CA LEU A 34 30.90 -24.55 5.89
C LEU A 34 29.44 -24.15 6.11
N TYR A 35 28.68 -24.02 5.03
CA TYR A 35 27.29 -23.60 5.10
C TYR A 35 26.43 -24.56 5.94
N GLN A 36 26.54 -25.87 5.71
CA GLN A 36 25.79 -26.89 6.46
C GLN A 36 26.21 -26.94 7.93
N ASN A 37 27.52 -26.87 8.21
CA ASN A 37 28.03 -26.89 9.57
C ASN A 37 27.48 -25.72 10.40
N GLU A 38 27.49 -24.51 9.83
CA GLU A 38 26.98 -23.32 10.50
C GLU A 38 25.45 -23.31 10.58
N ALA A 39 24.75 -23.82 9.57
CA ALA A 39 23.29 -23.94 9.57
C ALA A 39 22.77 -24.92 10.64
N GLU A 40 23.44 -26.06 10.81
CA GLU A 40 23.01 -27.11 11.74
C GLU A 40 23.38 -26.79 13.19
N ARG A 41 24.57 -26.21 13.42
CA ARG A 41 25.07 -25.95 14.76
C ARG A 41 24.72 -24.58 15.30
N LEU A 42 24.36 -23.64 14.42
CA LEU A 42 24.17 -22.22 14.77
C LEU A 42 25.43 -21.62 15.45
N GLU A 43 26.59 -22.12 15.06
CA GLU A 43 27.90 -21.69 15.58
C GLU A 43 28.81 -21.34 14.40
N ALA A 44 29.61 -20.28 14.56
CA ALA A 44 30.57 -19.90 13.53
C ALA A 44 31.72 -20.92 13.44
N ASN A 45 32.16 -21.23 12.22
CA ASN A 45 33.32 -22.08 11.98
C ASN A 45 34.45 -21.31 11.28
N PRO A 46 35.34 -20.63 12.04
CA PRO A 46 36.46 -19.87 11.47
C PRO A 46 37.40 -20.73 10.64
N ALA A 47 37.67 -21.98 11.04
CA ALA A 47 38.62 -22.85 10.36
C ALA A 47 38.17 -23.22 8.94
N LEU A 48 36.90 -23.61 8.76
CA LEU A 48 36.34 -23.88 7.42
C LEU A 48 36.26 -22.61 6.57
N ARG A 49 35.99 -21.46 7.17
CA ARG A 49 35.96 -20.17 6.48
C ARG A 49 37.34 -19.70 6.02
N GLU A 50 38.37 -19.88 6.84
CA GLU A 50 39.77 -19.63 6.45
C GLU A 50 40.19 -20.58 5.33
N MET A 51 39.81 -21.85 5.39
CA MET A 51 40.05 -22.81 4.31
C MET A 51 39.37 -22.36 3.01
N LEU A 52 38.10 -21.98 3.06
CA LEU A 52 37.35 -21.48 1.89
C LEU A 52 38.02 -20.24 1.29
N ASN A 53 38.46 -19.29 2.12
CA ASN A 53 39.22 -18.11 1.69
C ASN A 53 40.49 -18.50 0.95
N ARG A 54 41.30 -19.39 1.53
CA ARG A 54 42.56 -19.83 0.94
C ARG A 54 42.36 -20.54 -0.40
N LEU A 55 41.35 -21.41 -0.50
CA LEU A 55 41.02 -22.12 -1.73
C LEU A 55 40.56 -21.15 -2.82
N TYR A 56 39.70 -20.20 -2.47
CA TYR A 56 39.25 -19.15 -3.38
C TYR A 56 40.42 -18.30 -3.87
N ASP A 57 41.27 -17.79 -2.97
CA ASP A 57 42.41 -16.94 -3.33
C ASP A 57 43.36 -17.70 -4.27
N ASN A 58 43.66 -18.96 -3.95
CA ASN A 58 44.48 -19.84 -4.80
C ASN A 58 43.89 -20.04 -6.20
N PHE A 59 42.57 -20.22 -6.31
CA PHE A 59 41.89 -20.34 -7.59
C PHE A 59 41.99 -19.04 -8.37
N THR A 60 41.74 -17.89 -7.72
CA THR A 60 41.75 -16.60 -8.40
C THR A 60 43.14 -16.18 -8.87
N ASP A 61 44.19 -16.48 -8.11
CA ASP A 61 45.58 -16.22 -8.49
C ASP A 61 46.00 -17.01 -9.74
N ARG A 62 45.49 -18.24 -9.89
CA ARG A 62 45.89 -19.15 -10.98
C ARG A 62 45.00 -19.05 -12.21
N PHE A 63 43.70 -18.86 -12.01
CA PHE A 63 42.69 -19.00 -13.05
C PHE A 63 41.77 -17.77 -13.19
N GLY A 64 42.00 -16.68 -12.45
CA GLY A 64 41.12 -15.52 -12.44
C GLY A 64 39.81 -15.75 -11.66
N ARG A 65 38.90 -14.78 -11.71
CA ARG A 65 37.64 -14.80 -10.94
C ARG A 65 36.70 -15.90 -11.40
N LEU A 66 35.90 -16.46 -10.49
CA LEU A 66 34.96 -17.56 -10.78
C LEU A 66 33.99 -17.19 -11.91
N ASN A 67 33.50 -15.95 -11.91
CA ASN A 67 32.55 -15.44 -12.91
C ASN A 67 33.16 -14.96 -14.23
N GLU A 68 34.49 -15.06 -14.41
CA GLU A 68 35.09 -14.77 -15.71
C GLU A 68 34.63 -15.76 -16.78
N LYS A 69 34.43 -15.29 -18.01
CA LYS A 69 33.95 -16.11 -19.15
C LYS A 69 34.73 -17.42 -19.33
N LYS A 70 36.04 -17.40 -19.08
CA LYS A 70 36.94 -18.57 -19.20
C LYS A 70 36.72 -19.65 -18.13
N ASN A 71 36.00 -19.34 -17.06
CA ASN A 71 35.73 -20.22 -15.91
C ASN A 71 34.28 -20.72 -15.89
N LEU A 72 33.34 -19.91 -16.40
CA LEU A 72 31.90 -20.21 -16.41
C LEU A 72 31.55 -21.55 -17.03
N ASP A 73 32.13 -21.90 -18.19
CA ASP A 73 31.75 -23.12 -18.90
C ASP A 73 32.01 -24.39 -18.07
N LEU A 74 33.13 -24.42 -17.34
CA LEU A 74 33.48 -25.54 -16.46
C LEU A 74 32.54 -25.59 -15.25
N ILE A 75 32.30 -24.45 -14.61
CA ILE A 75 31.51 -24.36 -13.38
C ILE A 75 30.03 -24.69 -13.67
N LYS A 76 29.50 -24.25 -14.82
CA LYS A 76 28.11 -24.51 -15.23
C LYS A 76 27.85 -25.97 -15.65
N MET A 77 28.88 -26.77 -15.88
CA MET A 77 28.72 -28.22 -16.06
C MET A 77 28.36 -28.93 -14.75
N ASP A 78 28.65 -28.30 -13.61
CA ASP A 78 28.27 -28.79 -12.29
C ASP A 78 26.84 -28.34 -11.96
N ALA A 79 25.99 -29.30 -11.58
CA ALA A 79 24.62 -29.04 -11.14
C ALA A 79 24.56 -28.06 -9.96
N ARG A 80 25.61 -28.01 -9.14
CA ARG A 80 25.74 -27.16 -7.94
C ARG A 80 26.70 -25.98 -8.12
N GLY A 81 27.05 -25.64 -9.37
CA GLY A 81 28.03 -24.61 -9.67
C GLY A 81 27.51 -23.18 -9.58
N THR A 82 26.18 -22.97 -9.69
CA THR A 82 25.58 -21.62 -9.66
C THR A 82 25.75 -20.96 -8.29
N GLU A 83 25.66 -21.73 -7.22
CA GLU A 83 25.88 -21.29 -5.85
C GLU A 83 27.33 -20.84 -5.63
N ILE A 84 28.29 -21.52 -6.26
CA ILE A 84 29.71 -21.18 -6.17
C ILE A 84 30.01 -19.89 -6.91
N LEU A 85 29.33 -19.61 -8.03
CA LEU A 85 29.42 -18.31 -8.69
C LEU A 85 28.93 -17.16 -7.80
N SER A 86 28.05 -17.43 -6.84
CA SER A 86 27.55 -16.42 -5.89
C SER A 86 28.57 -16.06 -4.80
N LEU A 87 29.73 -16.72 -4.76
CA LEU A 87 30.87 -16.32 -3.92
C LEU A 87 31.47 -14.98 -4.35
N GLU A 88 31.14 -14.48 -5.55
CA GLU A 88 31.57 -13.18 -6.03
C GLU A 88 30.35 -12.28 -6.26
N ARG A 89 30.33 -11.14 -5.56
CA ARG A 89 29.32 -10.10 -5.71
C ARG A 89 29.89 -8.98 -6.57
N TYR A 90 29.09 -8.43 -7.48
CA TYR A 90 29.51 -7.29 -8.30
C TYR A 90 28.84 -6.02 -7.81
N ILE A 91 29.65 -5.06 -7.34
CA ILE A 91 29.20 -3.72 -6.93
C ILE A 91 29.94 -2.74 -7.83
N ASP A 92 29.19 -1.91 -8.58
CA ASP A 92 29.73 -0.98 -9.57
C ASP A 92 30.68 -1.63 -10.61
N GLY A 93 30.38 -2.88 -10.97
CA GLY A 93 31.19 -3.66 -11.93
C GLY A 93 32.48 -4.24 -11.36
N VAL A 94 32.76 -4.04 -10.07
CA VAL A 94 33.93 -4.60 -9.37
C VAL A 94 33.50 -5.87 -8.62
N ALA A 95 34.22 -6.97 -8.85
CA ALA A 95 34.02 -8.21 -8.13
C ALA A 95 34.54 -8.09 -6.68
N GLN A 96 33.69 -8.43 -5.72
CA GLN A 96 33.98 -8.47 -4.29
C GLN A 96 33.65 -9.86 -3.75
N LYS A 97 34.37 -10.29 -2.71
CA LYS A 97 34.07 -11.54 -1.99
C LYS A 97 32.68 -11.43 -1.35
N ALA A 98 31.93 -12.52 -1.38
CA ALA A 98 30.65 -12.61 -0.68
C ALA A 98 30.81 -12.65 0.84
N ASP A 99 29.73 -12.35 1.55
CA ASP A 99 29.69 -12.16 3.01
C ASP A 99 30.13 -13.43 3.78
N ILE A 100 29.92 -14.62 3.19
CA ILE A 100 30.31 -15.93 3.78
C ILE A 100 31.81 -16.03 4.07
N PHE A 101 32.66 -15.27 3.34
CA PHE A 101 34.10 -15.22 3.59
C PHE A 101 34.47 -14.48 4.87
N HIS A 102 33.55 -13.69 5.43
CA HIS A 102 33.82 -12.79 6.55
C HIS A 102 33.04 -13.18 7.82
N HIS A 103 31.77 -13.58 7.69
CA HIS A 103 30.93 -13.95 8.83
C HIS A 103 29.92 -15.06 8.47
N PRO A 104 29.20 -15.65 9.44
CA PRO A 104 28.13 -16.59 9.17
C PRO A 104 27.02 -15.96 8.35
N VAL A 105 26.54 -16.70 7.35
CA VAL A 105 25.38 -16.32 6.51
C VAL A 105 24.22 -17.30 6.67
N ALA A 106 24.46 -18.45 7.30
CA ALA A 106 23.47 -19.49 7.54
C ALA A 106 22.58 -19.20 8.76
N PHE A 107 23.04 -18.35 9.68
CA PHE A 107 22.31 -17.93 10.87
C PHE A 107 22.71 -16.50 11.26
N ASN A 108 21.90 -15.85 12.12
CA ASN A 108 22.22 -14.53 12.65
C ASN A 108 23.01 -14.68 13.96
N PRO A 109 24.32 -14.35 14.01
CA PRO A 109 25.11 -14.45 15.24
C PRO A 109 24.71 -13.41 16.29
N ASN A 110 24.01 -12.34 15.88
CA ASN A 110 23.50 -11.29 16.78
C ASN A 110 22.02 -11.52 17.13
N GLU A 111 21.55 -12.76 17.04
CA GLU A 111 20.23 -13.11 17.50
C GLU A 111 20.14 -12.86 19.01
N ILE A 112 19.11 -12.12 19.42
CA ILE A 112 18.82 -11.89 20.84
C ILE A 112 18.51 -13.26 21.44
N THR A 113 19.29 -13.68 22.43
CA THR A 113 19.16 -14.99 23.09
C THR A 113 18.51 -14.89 24.47
N GLU A 114 18.54 -13.70 25.07
CA GLU A 114 17.93 -13.39 26.36
C GLU A 114 17.27 -12.01 26.29
N ALA A 115 16.17 -11.85 27.02
CA ALA A 115 15.52 -10.56 27.22
C ALA A 115 15.26 -10.38 28.72
N ALA A 116 15.51 -9.18 29.24
CA ALA A 116 15.34 -8.88 30.66
C ALA A 116 13.85 -8.84 31.07
N ASP A 117 12.97 -8.43 30.15
CA ASP A 117 11.55 -8.27 30.38
C ASP A 117 10.70 -8.58 29.13
N ALA A 118 9.37 -8.61 29.28
CA ALA A 118 8.47 -8.95 28.18
C ALA A 118 8.45 -7.88 27.07
N ARG A 119 8.79 -6.62 27.38
CA ARG A 119 8.83 -5.52 26.41
C ARG A 119 10.04 -5.63 25.49
N GLU A 120 11.20 -5.96 26.03
CA GLU A 120 12.40 -6.25 25.26
C GLU A 120 12.18 -7.48 24.37
N ALA A 121 11.56 -8.53 24.92
CA ALA A 121 11.18 -9.71 24.15
C ALA A 121 10.18 -9.38 23.02
N LEU A 122 9.24 -8.47 23.26
CA LEU A 122 8.28 -8.01 22.25
C LEU A 122 9.00 -7.31 21.10
N VAL A 123 9.93 -6.40 21.38
CA VAL A 123 10.75 -5.74 20.35
C VAL A 123 11.56 -6.77 19.56
N ALA A 124 12.18 -7.74 20.23
CA ALA A 124 12.89 -8.83 19.57
C ALA A 124 11.96 -9.65 18.65
N SER A 125 10.74 -9.93 19.09
CA SER A 125 9.73 -10.65 18.30
C SER A 125 9.32 -9.85 17.07
N LEU A 126 9.07 -8.55 17.22
CA LEU A 126 8.70 -7.68 16.10
C LEU A 126 9.83 -7.58 15.07
N ASN A 127 11.07 -7.46 15.51
CA ASN A 127 12.23 -7.41 14.62
C ASN A 127 12.44 -8.71 13.83
N ARG A 128 12.13 -9.87 14.44
CA ARG A 128 12.34 -11.17 13.82
C ARG A 128 11.16 -11.64 12.97
N TYR A 129 9.94 -11.49 13.48
CA TYR A 129 8.73 -12.07 12.90
C TYR A 129 7.75 -11.04 12.33
N ALA A 130 8.05 -9.74 12.45
CA ALA A 130 7.13 -8.65 12.11
C ALA A 130 5.76 -8.76 12.83
N GLY A 131 5.74 -9.38 14.02
CA GLY A 131 4.53 -9.65 14.78
C GLY A 131 4.82 -10.18 16.19
N VAL A 132 3.77 -10.34 16.98
CA VAL A 132 3.86 -10.86 18.36
C VAL A 132 3.92 -12.39 18.32
N ASN A 133 5.05 -12.96 18.72
CA ASN A 133 5.27 -14.40 18.82
C ASN A 133 5.54 -14.77 20.28
N LEU A 134 4.48 -15.18 20.99
CA LEU A 134 4.54 -15.50 22.42
C LEU A 134 5.46 -16.68 22.75
N GLU A 135 5.63 -17.62 21.82
CA GLU A 135 6.51 -18.78 22.03
C GLU A 135 7.98 -18.36 22.01
N TYR A 136 8.35 -17.54 21.01
CA TYR A 136 9.68 -16.95 20.96
C TYR A 136 9.98 -16.06 22.18
N MET A 137 9.02 -15.21 22.56
CA MET A 137 9.17 -14.32 23.72
C MET A 137 9.32 -15.08 25.04
N ALA A 138 8.58 -16.19 25.21
CA ALA A 138 8.73 -17.08 26.36
C ALA A 138 10.13 -17.73 26.39
N GLY A 139 10.67 -18.09 25.22
CA GLY A 139 12.03 -18.60 25.08
C GLY A 139 13.10 -17.60 25.53
N LEU A 140 12.94 -16.31 25.22
CA LEU A 140 13.90 -15.26 25.58
C LEU A 140 13.88 -14.85 27.05
N THR A 141 12.69 -14.81 27.65
CA THR A 141 12.50 -14.36 29.04
C THR A 141 12.61 -15.50 30.05
N GLY A 142 12.48 -16.75 29.59
CA GLY A 142 12.30 -17.92 30.45
C GLY A 142 10.95 -17.95 31.19
N GLY A 143 10.04 -17.03 30.86
CA GLY A 143 8.72 -16.89 31.47
C GLY A 143 7.64 -17.75 30.81
N THR A 144 6.44 -17.73 31.39
CA THR A 144 5.24 -18.32 30.78
C THR A 144 4.53 -17.30 29.87
N LYS A 145 3.72 -17.80 28.92
CA LYS A 145 2.90 -16.94 28.07
C LYS A 145 1.97 -16.05 28.88
N ASP A 146 1.40 -16.57 29.97
CA ASP A 146 0.49 -15.80 30.82
C ASP A 146 1.19 -14.62 31.51
N ASN A 147 2.40 -14.82 32.03
CA ASN A 147 3.19 -13.74 32.63
C ASN A 147 3.53 -12.65 31.60
N ILE A 148 3.89 -13.06 30.38
CA ILE A 148 4.18 -12.12 29.28
C ILE A 148 2.93 -11.31 28.91
N LEU A 149 1.77 -11.96 28.83
CA LEU A 149 0.51 -11.29 28.52
C LEU A 149 0.10 -10.31 29.63
N GLU A 150 0.33 -10.68 30.90
CA GLU A 150 0.08 -9.79 32.04
C GLU A 150 0.99 -8.55 32.00
N GLU A 151 2.29 -8.73 31.75
CA GLU A 151 3.25 -7.62 31.68
C GLU A 151 2.99 -6.69 30.49
N LEU A 152 2.51 -7.25 29.38
CA LEU A 152 2.19 -6.53 28.15
C LEU A 152 0.73 -6.09 28.05
N HIS A 153 -0.04 -6.21 29.14
CA HIS A 153 -1.43 -5.78 29.16
C HIS A 153 -1.55 -4.32 28.71
N GLY A 154 -2.43 -4.07 27.74
CA GLY A 154 -2.65 -2.76 27.12
C GLY A 154 -1.63 -2.38 26.02
N SER A 155 -0.51 -3.11 25.89
CA SER A 155 0.47 -2.93 24.80
C SER A 155 0.19 -3.84 23.61
N ILE A 156 -0.45 -4.99 23.86
CA ILE A 156 -0.88 -5.94 22.84
C ILE A 156 -2.33 -6.36 23.07
N TYR A 157 -3.03 -6.70 21.99
CA TYR A 157 -4.42 -7.15 22.00
C TYR A 157 -4.58 -8.39 21.14
N PHE A 158 -5.48 -9.28 21.56
CA PHE A 158 -5.83 -10.45 20.77
C PHE A 158 -6.70 -10.05 19.58
N ASN A 159 -6.32 -10.46 18.38
CA ASN A 159 -7.10 -10.31 17.17
C ASN A 159 -7.68 -11.67 16.74
N PRO A 160 -9.01 -11.86 16.83
CA PRO A 160 -9.67 -13.11 16.44
C PRO A 160 -9.49 -13.49 14.96
N GLU A 161 -9.27 -12.54 14.06
CA GLU A 161 -9.15 -12.80 12.61
C GLU A 161 -7.88 -13.56 12.25
N ILE A 162 -6.79 -13.27 12.97
CA ILE A 162 -5.48 -13.93 12.78
C ILE A 162 -5.21 -14.97 13.88
N ASN A 163 -6.15 -15.13 14.82
CA ASN A 163 -6.01 -15.97 16.01
C ASN A 163 -4.67 -15.75 16.74
N GLY A 164 -4.33 -14.49 16.98
CA GLY A 164 -3.01 -14.10 17.49
C GLY A 164 -3.03 -12.70 18.10
N TYR A 165 -1.88 -12.26 18.61
CA TYR A 165 -1.75 -10.95 19.24
C TYR A 165 -1.16 -9.92 18.28
N GLU A 166 -1.64 -8.70 18.38
CA GLU A 166 -1.11 -7.52 17.67
C GLU A 166 -0.79 -6.42 18.66
N ILE A 167 0.19 -5.57 18.31
CA ILE A 167 0.49 -4.37 19.11
C ILE A 167 -0.68 -3.38 19.07
N ALA A 168 -0.86 -2.63 20.16
CA ALA A 168 -1.91 -1.63 20.31
C ALA A 168 -1.98 -0.66 19.12
N ASP A 169 -0.82 -0.14 18.70
CA ASP A 169 -0.71 0.80 17.56
C ASP A 169 -1.30 0.25 16.26
N LYS A 170 -1.18 -1.06 16.02
CA LYS A 170 -1.72 -1.72 14.83
C LYS A 170 -3.18 -2.12 15.03
N TYR A 171 -3.49 -2.65 16.21
CA TYR A 171 -4.81 -3.16 16.52
C TYR A 171 -5.87 -2.04 16.54
N ILE A 172 -5.53 -0.91 17.19
CA ILE A 172 -6.40 0.27 17.37
C ILE A 172 -6.34 1.23 16.16
N ALA A 173 -5.56 0.93 15.12
CA ALA A 173 -5.53 1.74 13.90
C ALA A 173 -6.65 1.40 12.90
N GLY A 174 -7.07 2.39 12.12
CA GLY A 174 -8.02 2.21 11.01
C GLY A 174 -9.48 2.29 11.45
N ASN A 175 -10.36 1.54 10.79
CA ASN A 175 -11.80 1.52 11.09
C ASN A 175 -12.09 0.73 12.37
N VAL A 176 -11.89 1.37 13.53
CA VAL A 176 -12.08 0.74 14.85
C VAL A 176 -13.52 0.29 15.11
N ILE A 177 -14.51 0.97 14.52
CA ILE A 177 -15.93 0.60 14.65
C ILE A 177 -16.18 -0.75 13.99
N GLU A 178 -15.74 -0.90 12.73
CA GLU A 178 -15.89 -2.16 12.01
C GLU A 178 -15.09 -3.30 12.67
N LYS A 179 -13.88 -3.01 13.18
CA LYS A 179 -13.12 -3.99 13.95
C LYS A 179 -13.87 -4.44 15.22
N ALA A 180 -14.46 -3.50 15.96
CA ALA A 180 -15.22 -3.79 17.17
C ALA A 180 -16.41 -4.72 16.86
N GLU A 181 -17.17 -4.42 15.80
CA GLU A 181 -18.29 -5.28 15.36
C GLU A 181 -17.83 -6.71 15.03
N ARG A 182 -16.66 -6.87 14.40
CA ARG A 182 -16.13 -8.20 14.08
C ARG A 182 -15.75 -8.98 15.34
N VAL A 183 -15.16 -8.31 16.33
CA VAL A 183 -14.82 -8.93 17.62
C VAL A 183 -16.07 -9.28 18.42
N GLU A 184 -17.11 -8.42 18.40
CA GLU A 184 -18.41 -8.72 19.01
C GLU A 184 -19.05 -9.96 18.40
N ARG A 185 -19.02 -10.10 17.06
CA ARG A 185 -19.51 -11.31 16.40
C ARG A 185 -18.75 -12.55 16.85
N PHE A 186 -17.42 -12.47 16.96
CA PHE A 186 -16.60 -13.57 17.47
C PHE A 186 -16.96 -13.95 18.91
N LEU A 187 -17.23 -12.96 19.77
CA LEU A 187 -17.63 -13.17 21.17
C LEU A 187 -19.04 -13.76 21.31
N ASN A 188 -19.95 -13.49 20.37
CA ASN A 188 -21.26 -14.16 20.34
C ASN A 188 -21.12 -15.68 20.19
N ASP A 189 -20.16 -16.12 19.37
CA ASP A 189 -19.85 -17.55 19.19
C ASP A 189 -18.94 -18.10 20.30
N ASN A 190 -18.17 -17.24 20.99
CA ASN A 190 -17.20 -17.60 22.03
C ASN A 190 -17.34 -16.73 23.30
N PRO A 191 -18.42 -16.88 24.10
CA PRO A 191 -18.76 -15.94 25.17
C PRO A 191 -17.73 -15.83 26.30
N ASN A 192 -16.92 -16.87 26.49
CA ASN A 192 -15.95 -16.96 27.60
C ASN A 192 -14.52 -16.62 27.17
N HIS A 193 -14.31 -16.04 25.98
CA HIS A 193 -12.98 -15.74 25.47
C HIS A 193 -12.43 -14.40 26.04
N ILE A 194 -11.84 -14.46 27.23
CA ILE A 194 -11.35 -13.29 27.99
C ILE A 194 -10.47 -12.35 27.15
N PRO A 195 -9.43 -12.82 26.42
CA PRO A 195 -8.56 -11.91 25.65
C PRO A 195 -9.31 -11.14 24.55
N ALA A 196 -10.37 -11.72 23.99
CA ALA A 196 -11.16 -11.05 22.95
C ALA A 196 -12.09 -10.00 23.56
N ALA A 197 -12.60 -10.22 24.77
CA ALA A 197 -13.38 -9.24 25.51
C ALA A 197 -12.54 -8.00 25.88
N ASP A 198 -11.29 -8.20 26.29
CA ASP A 198 -10.36 -7.10 26.56
C ASP A 198 -10.01 -6.31 25.29
N SER A 199 -9.76 -7.01 24.18
CA SER A 199 -9.56 -6.36 22.88
C SER A 199 -10.77 -5.55 22.43
N LEU A 200 -11.99 -6.05 22.63
CA LEU A 200 -13.21 -5.32 22.31
C LEU A 200 -13.31 -4.02 23.11
N ARG A 201 -13.06 -4.09 24.42
CA ARG A 201 -13.05 -2.92 25.30
C ARG A 201 -12.06 -1.85 24.82
N ALA A 202 -10.86 -2.24 24.40
CA ALA A 202 -9.88 -1.32 23.86
C ALA A 202 -10.34 -0.63 22.56
N LEU A 203 -11.03 -1.34 21.67
CA LEU A 203 -11.61 -0.75 20.45
C LEU A 203 -12.75 0.21 20.78
N GLN A 204 -13.60 -0.13 21.76
CA GLN A 204 -14.68 0.74 22.24
C GLN A 204 -14.15 2.03 22.87
N GLU A 205 -13.11 1.94 23.70
CA GLU A 205 -12.45 3.10 24.32
C GLU A 205 -11.77 4.00 23.27
N ALA A 206 -11.25 3.40 22.19
CA ALA A 206 -10.63 4.13 21.08
C ALA A 206 -11.63 4.63 20.02
N THR A 207 -12.92 4.32 20.16
CA THR A 207 -13.93 4.74 19.19
C THR A 207 -14.07 6.26 19.19
N PRO A 208 -13.85 6.95 18.04
CA PRO A 208 -14.00 8.39 17.97
C PRO A 208 -15.42 8.83 18.32
N LYS A 209 -15.54 10.03 18.90
CA LYS A 209 -16.86 10.62 19.13
C LYS A 209 -17.59 10.75 17.80
N PRO A 210 -18.86 10.30 17.71
CA PRO A 210 -19.68 10.56 16.53
C PRO A 210 -19.73 12.06 16.28
N ILE A 211 -19.48 12.46 15.04
CA ILE A 211 -19.60 13.86 14.60
C ILE A 211 -21.08 14.12 14.38
N ALA A 212 -21.64 15.15 15.01
CA ALA A 212 -23.02 15.52 14.77
C ALA A 212 -23.17 15.99 13.32
N PHE A 213 -24.33 15.71 12.71
CA PHE A 213 -24.58 16.11 11.33
C PHE A 213 -24.42 17.63 11.12
N ASP A 214 -24.86 18.41 12.09
CA ASP A 214 -24.78 19.88 12.06
C ASP A 214 -23.34 20.42 12.14
N ASP A 215 -22.39 19.59 12.58
CA ASP A 215 -20.96 19.92 12.62
C ASP A 215 -20.25 19.55 11.29
N LEU A 216 -20.94 18.90 10.36
CA LEU A 216 -20.40 18.56 9.04
C LEU A 216 -20.63 19.71 8.07
N ASP A 217 -19.55 20.42 7.73
CA ASP A 217 -19.56 21.39 6.64
C ASP A 217 -19.29 20.67 5.31
N PHE A 218 -20.31 20.54 4.46
CA PHE A 218 -20.16 19.96 3.13
C PHE A 218 -20.80 20.86 2.07
N ASN A 219 -20.11 20.96 0.93
CA ASN A 219 -20.57 21.77 -0.18
C ASN A 219 -21.58 21.02 -1.04
N PHE A 220 -22.36 21.76 -1.81
CA PHE A 220 -23.10 21.17 -2.91
C PHE A 220 -22.11 20.69 -4.00
N GLY A 221 -22.15 19.39 -4.35
CA GLY A 221 -21.27 18.79 -5.36
C GLY A 221 -20.10 17.97 -4.81
N GLU A 222 -20.03 17.71 -3.50
CA GLU A 222 -19.09 16.72 -2.93
C GLU A 222 -19.25 15.34 -3.58
N ARG A 223 -18.12 14.71 -3.94
CA ARG A 223 -18.09 13.44 -4.71
C ARG A 223 -18.51 12.22 -3.90
N TRP A 224 -18.40 12.29 -2.56
CA TRP A 224 -18.75 11.21 -1.65
C TRP A 224 -20.24 11.20 -1.28
N ILE A 225 -20.98 12.28 -1.58
CA ILE A 225 -22.42 12.35 -1.32
C ILE A 225 -23.17 11.57 -2.43
N PRO A 226 -24.05 10.63 -2.05
CA PRO A 226 -24.87 9.90 -3.01
C PRO A 226 -25.70 10.81 -3.92
N LYS A 227 -25.69 10.53 -5.23
CA LYS A 227 -26.43 11.33 -6.24
C LYS A 227 -27.92 11.52 -5.94
N GLY A 228 -28.56 10.54 -5.30
CA GLY A 228 -29.99 10.60 -4.96
C GLY A 228 -30.36 11.74 -4.01
N ILE A 229 -29.40 12.26 -3.26
CA ILE A 229 -29.61 13.43 -2.39
C ILE A 229 -29.65 14.70 -3.23
N TYR A 230 -28.74 14.83 -4.20
CA TYR A 230 -28.75 15.94 -5.15
C TYR A 230 -29.99 15.92 -6.04
N GLU A 231 -30.44 14.75 -6.48
CA GLU A 231 -31.67 14.60 -7.28
C GLU A 231 -32.89 15.10 -6.51
N LYS A 232 -33.07 14.66 -5.26
CA LYS A 232 -34.18 15.13 -4.40
C LYS A 232 -34.17 16.64 -4.20
N TYR A 233 -32.99 17.21 -3.92
CA TYR A 233 -32.85 18.65 -3.75
C TYR A 233 -33.16 19.42 -5.05
N ALA A 234 -32.54 19.03 -6.17
CA ALA A 234 -32.74 19.71 -7.44
C ALA A 234 -34.19 19.60 -7.91
N SER A 235 -34.83 18.46 -7.70
CA SER A 235 -36.24 18.26 -8.02
C SER A 235 -37.16 19.15 -7.17
N HIS A 236 -36.85 19.31 -5.89
CA HIS A 236 -37.58 20.22 -5.00
C HIS A 236 -37.40 21.70 -5.41
N LEU A 237 -36.15 22.11 -5.67
CA LEU A 237 -35.81 23.49 -6.05
C LEU A 237 -36.52 23.91 -7.34
N PHE A 238 -36.45 23.05 -8.36
CA PHE A 238 -37.02 23.34 -9.67
C PHE A 238 -38.48 22.95 -9.81
N ASP A 239 -39.08 22.21 -8.87
CA ASP A 239 -40.44 21.67 -9.00
C ASP A 239 -40.64 20.88 -10.30
N ALA A 240 -39.67 20.01 -10.58
CA ALA A 240 -39.58 19.17 -11.77
C ALA A 240 -38.79 17.90 -11.44
N ASP A 241 -38.98 16.81 -12.18
CA ASP A 241 -38.19 15.59 -11.96
C ASP A 241 -36.78 15.73 -12.59
N VAL A 242 -35.76 15.77 -11.74
CA VAL A 242 -34.35 16.00 -12.11
C VAL A 242 -33.52 14.77 -11.80
N SER A 243 -32.86 14.25 -12.83
CA SER A 243 -31.88 13.17 -12.72
C SER A 243 -30.46 13.71 -12.81
N ILE A 244 -29.57 13.24 -11.92
CA ILE A 244 -28.17 13.67 -11.85
C ILE A 244 -27.28 12.45 -11.96
N ASN A 245 -26.31 12.51 -12.87
CA ASN A 245 -25.31 11.46 -13.00
C ASN A 245 -23.90 12.04 -12.97
N PHE A 246 -23.04 11.45 -12.16
CA PHE A 246 -21.62 11.77 -12.06
C PHE A 246 -20.80 10.73 -12.83
N ALA A 247 -19.90 11.19 -13.70
CA ALA A 247 -18.98 10.36 -14.46
C ALA A 247 -17.56 10.46 -13.85
N PRO A 248 -17.12 9.48 -13.02
CA PRO A 248 -15.87 9.59 -12.26
C PRO A 248 -14.60 9.66 -13.12
N ASN A 249 -14.64 9.08 -14.32
CA ASN A 249 -13.51 9.02 -15.26
C ASN A 249 -13.14 10.38 -15.86
N ILE A 250 -14.10 11.29 -15.97
CA ILE A 250 -13.92 12.63 -16.54
C ILE A 250 -14.29 13.75 -15.57
N ASP A 251 -14.62 13.38 -14.32
CA ASP A 251 -15.01 14.29 -13.24
C ASP A 251 -16.16 15.24 -13.63
N GLU A 252 -17.19 14.69 -14.29
CA GLU A 252 -18.26 15.50 -14.86
C GLU A 252 -19.65 15.11 -14.34
N TYR A 253 -20.37 16.11 -13.84
CA TYR A 253 -21.81 16.01 -13.59
C TYR A 253 -22.64 16.27 -14.86
N SER A 254 -23.65 15.43 -15.07
CA SER A 254 -24.71 15.63 -16.05
C SER A 254 -26.04 15.77 -15.31
N VAL A 255 -26.81 16.79 -15.67
CA VAL A 255 -28.12 17.09 -15.08
C VAL A 255 -29.15 17.01 -16.20
N LYS A 256 -30.19 16.22 -16.00
CA LYS A 256 -31.30 16.04 -16.93
C LYS A 256 -32.61 16.32 -16.22
N VAL A 257 -33.57 16.86 -16.96
CA VAL A 257 -34.93 17.11 -16.47
C VAL A 257 -35.92 16.54 -17.48
N ASP A 258 -36.96 15.89 -16.99
CA ASP A 258 -37.96 15.26 -17.86
C ASP A 258 -38.83 16.30 -18.58
N ARG A 259 -39.19 17.38 -17.87
CA ARG A 259 -39.98 18.50 -18.41
C ARG A 259 -39.47 19.83 -17.86
N THR A 260 -39.27 20.80 -18.75
CA THR A 260 -38.93 22.17 -18.36
C THR A 260 -40.17 22.93 -17.91
N ASN A 261 -39.98 23.83 -16.94
CA ASN A 261 -41.02 24.72 -16.42
C ASN A 261 -40.46 26.15 -16.29
N VAL A 262 -41.31 27.09 -15.86
CA VAL A 262 -40.96 28.52 -15.72
C VAL A 262 -39.84 28.75 -14.70
N LYS A 263 -39.73 27.90 -13.67
CA LYS A 263 -38.63 28.00 -12.70
C LYS A 263 -37.29 27.78 -13.40
N ILE A 264 -37.20 26.77 -14.25
CA ILE A 264 -35.98 26.43 -15.00
C ILE A 264 -35.70 27.43 -16.13
N THR A 265 -36.72 27.86 -16.88
CA THR A 265 -36.53 28.67 -18.09
C THR A 265 -36.39 30.16 -17.82
N ASP A 266 -36.94 30.66 -16.71
CA ASP A 266 -36.97 32.10 -16.40
C ASP A 266 -36.48 32.45 -15.00
N GLN A 267 -36.95 31.78 -13.92
CA GLN A 267 -36.58 32.16 -12.54
C GLN A 267 -35.10 31.92 -12.23
N TYR A 268 -34.60 30.74 -12.61
CA TYR A 268 -33.20 30.34 -12.43
C TYR A 268 -32.42 30.40 -13.74
N ALA A 269 -32.77 31.33 -14.63
CA ALA A 269 -32.13 31.48 -15.92
C ALA A 269 -31.48 32.85 -16.10
N VAL A 270 -30.38 32.88 -16.84
CA VAL A 270 -29.71 34.11 -17.26
C VAL A 270 -29.77 34.21 -18.78
N LYS A 271 -30.45 35.25 -19.27
CA LYS A 271 -30.56 35.57 -20.70
C LYS A 271 -29.34 36.40 -21.10
N SER A 272 -28.45 35.81 -21.89
CA SER A 272 -27.34 36.52 -22.53
C SER A 272 -27.69 36.85 -23.99
N GLN A 273 -26.95 37.78 -24.60
CA GLN A 273 -27.08 38.10 -26.02
C GLN A 273 -26.86 36.89 -26.94
N SER A 274 -26.02 35.93 -26.52
CA SER A 274 -25.66 34.77 -27.35
C SER A 274 -26.57 33.55 -27.14
N ARG A 275 -27.01 33.30 -25.90
CA ARG A 275 -27.92 32.21 -25.53
C ARG A 275 -28.54 32.44 -24.15
N THR A 276 -29.56 31.65 -23.82
CA THR A 276 -30.09 31.55 -22.45
C THR A 276 -29.38 30.44 -21.69
N PHE A 277 -28.83 30.75 -20.52
CA PHE A 277 -28.31 29.79 -19.56
C PHE A 277 -29.46 29.44 -18.60
N ASN A 278 -30.12 28.30 -18.81
CA ASN A 278 -31.26 27.89 -17.99
C ASN A 278 -30.82 27.30 -16.63
N GLY A 279 -31.79 27.04 -15.75
CA GLY A 279 -31.54 26.50 -14.41
C GLY A 279 -30.74 25.21 -14.40
N ILE A 280 -30.91 24.33 -15.39
CA ILE A 280 -30.16 23.08 -15.51
C ILE A 280 -28.67 23.33 -15.85
N HIS A 281 -28.40 24.30 -16.74
CA HIS A 281 -27.02 24.69 -17.05
C HIS A 281 -26.33 25.30 -15.83
N LEU A 282 -27.02 26.17 -15.09
CA LEU A 282 -26.47 26.77 -13.88
C LEU A 282 -26.31 25.74 -12.75
N MET A 283 -27.23 24.80 -12.62
CA MET A 283 -27.14 23.70 -11.65
C MET A 283 -25.91 22.81 -11.90
N LYS A 284 -25.57 22.53 -13.17
CA LYS A 284 -24.34 21.83 -13.51
C LYS A 284 -23.10 22.59 -13.02
N HIS A 285 -23.07 23.91 -13.21
CA HIS A 285 -21.99 24.77 -12.71
C HIS A 285 -21.95 24.81 -11.18
N ALA A 286 -23.11 24.80 -10.51
CA ALA A 286 -23.22 24.73 -9.06
C ALA A 286 -22.64 23.43 -8.49
N LEU A 287 -22.98 22.27 -9.07
CA LEU A 287 -22.42 20.96 -8.67
C LEU A 287 -20.91 20.87 -8.91
N GLN A 288 -20.39 21.58 -9.90
CA GLN A 288 -18.96 21.55 -10.26
C GLN A 288 -18.16 22.65 -9.59
N ASN A 289 -18.79 23.53 -8.80
CA ASN A 289 -18.15 24.71 -8.22
C ASN A 289 -17.42 25.56 -9.29
N THR A 290 -18.09 25.82 -10.42
CA THR A 290 -17.54 26.60 -11.55
C THR A 290 -18.46 27.76 -11.90
N SER A 291 -17.91 28.74 -12.64
CA SER A 291 -18.68 29.84 -13.22
C SER A 291 -18.84 29.65 -14.73
N PRO A 292 -20.03 29.93 -15.31
CA PRO A 292 -20.21 29.92 -16.75
C PRO A 292 -19.43 31.06 -17.41
N ASP A 293 -18.79 30.77 -18.55
CA ASP A 293 -18.21 31.82 -19.40
C ASP A 293 -19.30 32.42 -20.30
N ILE A 294 -19.70 33.66 -20.00
CA ILE A 294 -20.75 34.37 -20.73
C ILE A 294 -20.13 35.53 -21.49
N THR A 295 -20.39 35.61 -22.79
CA THR A 295 -19.84 36.64 -23.68
C THR A 295 -20.95 37.43 -24.36
N LYS A 296 -20.65 38.71 -24.63
CA LYS A 296 -21.46 39.64 -25.43
C LYS A 296 -20.67 40.14 -26.63
N LYS A 297 -21.39 40.53 -27.68
CA LYS A 297 -20.80 41.10 -28.89
C LYS A 297 -20.73 42.62 -28.73
N VAL A 298 -19.55 43.19 -28.91
CA VAL A 298 -19.34 44.64 -28.88
C VAL A 298 -18.56 45.07 -30.11
N ASN A 299 -18.94 46.21 -30.70
CA ASN A 299 -18.18 46.80 -31.78
C ASN A 299 -17.00 47.58 -31.19
N LYS A 300 -15.78 47.18 -31.53
CA LYS A 300 -14.55 47.88 -31.15
C LYS A 300 -13.84 48.39 -32.40
N LEU A 301 -13.21 49.55 -32.27
CA LEU A 301 -12.33 50.08 -33.29
C LEU A 301 -10.98 49.37 -33.18
N ILE A 302 -10.63 48.56 -34.18
CA ILE A 302 -9.35 47.87 -34.27
C ILE A 302 -8.77 48.18 -35.66
N ASP A 303 -7.58 48.76 -35.69
CA ASP A 303 -6.89 49.20 -36.93
C ASP A 303 -7.75 50.13 -37.81
N GLY A 304 -8.46 51.08 -37.19
CA GLY A 304 -9.28 52.06 -37.90
C GLY A 304 -10.56 51.51 -38.53
N LYS A 305 -10.89 50.23 -38.33
CA LYS A 305 -12.15 49.60 -38.76
C LYS A 305 -12.97 49.15 -37.56
N MET A 306 -14.28 49.36 -37.62
CA MET A 306 -15.20 48.81 -36.63
C MET A 306 -15.31 47.30 -36.85
N GLN A 307 -14.89 46.51 -35.86
CA GLN A 307 -14.97 45.06 -35.87
C GLN A 307 -15.81 44.57 -34.70
N GLU A 308 -16.64 43.55 -34.94
CA GLU A 308 -17.43 42.89 -33.90
C GLU A 308 -16.52 41.92 -33.13
N VAL A 309 -16.34 42.14 -31.84
CA VAL A 309 -15.51 41.29 -30.97
C VAL A 309 -16.37 40.72 -29.85
N LYS A 310 -16.18 39.43 -29.54
CA LYS A 310 -16.78 38.80 -28.36
C LYS A 310 -15.95 39.15 -27.12
N VAL A 311 -16.57 39.81 -26.16
CA VAL A 311 -15.97 40.13 -24.86
C VAL A 311 -16.79 39.48 -23.75
N ARG A 312 -16.16 39.20 -22.61
CA ARG A 312 -16.88 38.71 -21.43
C ARG A 312 -17.94 39.71 -20.98
N ASP A 313 -19.09 39.18 -20.56
CA ASP A 313 -20.20 39.97 -20.08
C ASP A 313 -20.27 39.93 -18.55
N PRO A 314 -19.61 40.88 -17.85
CA PRO A 314 -19.46 40.81 -16.39
C PRO A 314 -20.80 40.83 -15.65
N GLU A 315 -21.79 41.57 -16.16
CA GLU A 315 -23.12 41.65 -15.57
C GLU A 315 -23.85 40.29 -15.63
N ALA A 316 -23.83 39.64 -16.80
CA ALA A 316 -24.45 38.34 -16.96
C ALA A 316 -23.73 37.24 -16.15
N ILE A 317 -22.40 37.29 -16.08
CA ILE A 317 -21.59 36.39 -15.24
C ILE A 317 -21.94 36.60 -13.77
N GLN A 318 -22.04 37.84 -13.31
CA GLN A 318 -22.41 38.15 -11.92
C GLN A 318 -23.81 37.65 -11.58
N LEU A 319 -24.79 37.84 -12.47
CA LEU A 319 -26.14 37.32 -12.29
C LEU A 319 -26.15 35.78 -12.25
N ALA A 320 -25.38 35.13 -13.12
CA ALA A 320 -25.26 33.68 -13.15
C ALA A 320 -24.63 33.13 -11.86
N ASN A 321 -23.55 33.77 -11.37
CA ASN A 321 -22.92 33.41 -10.11
C ASN A 321 -23.87 33.60 -8.92
N SER A 322 -24.62 34.70 -8.87
CA SER A 322 -25.63 34.92 -7.83
C SER A 322 -26.68 33.81 -7.81
N LYS A 323 -27.11 33.31 -8.99
CA LYS A 323 -28.04 32.19 -9.09
C LYS A 323 -27.41 30.85 -8.70
N ILE A 324 -26.15 30.64 -9.03
CA ILE A 324 -25.39 29.45 -8.61
C ILE A 324 -25.23 29.44 -7.08
N ASP A 325 -24.90 30.57 -6.47
CA ASP A 325 -24.75 30.70 -5.03
C ASP A 325 -26.09 30.48 -4.31
N GLU A 326 -27.20 30.97 -4.87
CA GLU A 326 -28.56 30.67 -4.39
C GLU A 326 -28.84 29.16 -4.39
N MET A 327 -28.47 28.44 -5.45
CA MET A 327 -28.62 26.98 -5.52
C MET A 327 -27.73 26.24 -4.52
N ARG A 328 -26.53 26.74 -4.24
CA ARG A 328 -25.58 26.10 -3.32
C ARG A 328 -25.96 26.31 -1.87
N ASN A 329 -26.22 27.56 -1.50
CA ASN A 329 -26.65 27.90 -0.14
C ASN A 329 -28.00 27.26 0.17
N GLY A 330 -28.91 27.21 -0.82
CA GLY A 330 -30.17 26.49 -0.68
C GLY A 330 -29.99 25.00 -0.37
N PHE A 331 -28.93 24.35 -0.83
CA PHE A 331 -28.65 22.95 -0.49
C PHE A 331 -28.20 22.80 0.96
N SER A 332 -27.31 23.69 1.42
CA SER A 332 -26.85 23.75 2.80
C SER A 332 -28.01 24.06 3.76
N ASP A 333 -28.89 25.00 3.40
CA ASP A 333 -30.01 25.46 4.23
C ASP A 333 -31.23 24.52 4.19
N CYS A 334 -31.52 23.86 3.07
CA CYS A 334 -32.68 22.95 2.92
C CYS A 334 -32.56 21.71 3.82
N GLY A 335 -31.40 21.50 4.43
CA GLY A 335 -31.20 20.43 5.36
C GLY A 335 -31.03 19.12 4.60
N ALA A 336 -29.77 18.81 4.34
CA ALA A 336 -29.33 17.44 4.35
C ALA A 336 -29.76 16.71 5.69
N GLN A 337 -30.15 17.47 6.73
CA GLN A 337 -30.93 17.10 7.93
C GLN A 337 -32.22 16.26 7.71
N ARG A 338 -32.84 16.22 6.52
CA ARG A 338 -34.06 15.40 6.29
C ARG A 338 -33.88 14.21 5.37
N THR A 339 -32.70 14.02 4.78
CA THR A 339 -32.58 13.19 3.58
C THR A 339 -31.34 12.30 3.50
N LEU A 340 -30.37 12.50 4.39
CA LEU A 340 -29.27 11.57 4.61
C LEU A 340 -29.64 10.62 5.77
N PRO A 341 -29.45 9.30 5.61
CA PRO A 341 -29.68 8.34 6.69
C PRO A 341 -28.73 8.55 7.86
#